data_AF-A0AB39VFX1-F1
#
_entry.id   AF-A0AB39VFX1-F1
#
_cell.length_a   1.000
_cell.length_b   1.000
_cell.length_c   1.000
_cell.angle_alpha   90.00
_cell.angle_beta   90.00
_cell.angle_gamma   90.00
#
_symmetry.space_group_name_H-M   'P 1'
#
loop_
_entity.id
_entity.type
_entity.pdbx_description
1 polymer ?
#
loop_
_entity_poly.entity_id
_entity_poly.type
_entity_poly.pdbx_seq_one_letter_code
_entity_poly.pdbx_strand_id
1 'polypeptide(L)'
;MKKLLLAGLLLGSFAFGQTIVTKKGSYCTGITSIGGDHGSGAGEFFRFYKVCNINGKEYNDVALGYTWGRSDNVAPYKFFNKKLKANHKTYFNAGTKLNFEKNYTVEMRGIGYSKSSELGFENVGFFEKTVKNYFGFEAADYKKLPFTDEIK
;
A
#
# COMPACT_ATOMS: atom_id res chain seq x y z
N MET A 1 -51.20 22.50 -0.39
CA MET A 1 -50.07 22.19 -1.29
C MET A 1 -48.83 21.99 -0.42
N LYS A 2 -48.50 20.74 -0.02
CA LYS A 2 -47.39 19.91 -0.53
C LYS A 2 -46.05 20.63 -0.72
N LYS A 3 -45.05 20.27 0.10
CA LYS A 3 -43.71 19.70 -0.24
C LYS A 3 -42.76 19.93 0.95
N LEU A 4 -42.62 18.95 1.86
CA LEU A 4 -41.49 18.01 1.93
C LEU A 4 -40.11 18.69 1.78
N LEU A 5 -39.51 19.03 2.92
CA LEU A 5 -38.07 19.26 3.05
C LEU A 5 -37.36 17.89 2.97
N LEU A 6 -37.10 17.43 1.75
CA LEU A 6 -36.08 16.41 1.47
C LEU A 6 -34.79 17.16 1.11
N ALA A 7 -33.92 17.33 2.09
CA ALA A 7 -32.52 17.71 1.86
C ALA A 7 -31.66 16.98 2.91
N GLY A 8 -31.55 15.67 2.72
CA GLY A 8 -30.74 14.77 3.53
C GLY A 8 -30.29 13.58 2.71
N LEU A 9 -29.86 13.84 1.46
CA LEU A 9 -29.17 12.87 0.63
C LEU A 9 -27.78 13.43 0.34
N LEU A 10 -26.77 12.56 0.50
CA LEU A 10 -25.32 12.78 0.33
C LEU A 10 -24.52 13.03 1.62
N LEU A 11 -24.62 12.11 2.58
CA LEU A 11 -23.44 11.69 3.35
C LEU A 11 -22.83 10.46 2.68
N GLY A 12 -22.43 10.64 1.43
CA GLY A 12 -21.45 9.79 0.75
C GLY A 12 -20.12 10.53 0.69
N SER A 13 -19.71 11.13 1.81
CA SER A 13 -18.36 11.70 1.92
C SER A 13 -17.40 10.52 1.92
N PHE A 14 -16.75 10.27 0.78
CA PHE A 14 -15.46 9.58 0.76
C PHE A 14 -14.60 10.26 1.82
N ALA A 15 -14.45 9.62 2.98
CA ALA A 15 -13.57 10.10 4.04
C ALA A 15 -12.15 9.86 3.54
N PHE A 16 -11.64 10.80 2.75
CA PHE A 16 -10.24 10.81 2.32
C PHE A 16 -9.37 10.77 3.58
N GLY A 17 -8.54 9.73 3.70
CA GLY A 17 -7.60 9.55 4.80
C GLY A 17 -6.70 10.76 5.00
N GLN A 18 -6.10 10.90 6.19
CA GLN A 18 -5.19 12.00 6.49
C GLN A 18 -3.93 11.88 5.62
N THR A 19 -3.51 12.96 4.94
CA THR A 19 -2.23 12.94 4.23
C THR A 19 -1.08 13.26 5.19
N ILE A 20 -0.07 12.39 5.24
CA ILE A 20 1.15 12.54 6.04
C ILE A 20 2.35 12.71 5.09
N VAL A 21 3.13 13.78 5.29
CA VAL A 21 4.39 13.98 4.56
C VAL A 21 5.53 13.40 5.38
N THR A 22 6.28 12.47 4.81
CA THR A 22 7.37 11.76 5.50
C THR A 22 8.63 12.63 5.66
N LYS A 23 9.28 12.48 6.81
CA LYS A 23 10.58 13.06 7.14
C LYS A 23 11.66 12.00 6.96
N LYS A 24 12.90 12.45 6.75
CA LYS A 24 14.08 11.58 6.69
C LYS A 24 14.10 10.66 7.91
N GLY A 25 14.34 9.37 7.67
CA GLY A 25 14.36 8.35 8.71
C GLY A 25 13.01 7.70 9.00
N SER A 26 11.93 8.07 8.30
CA SER A 26 10.69 7.28 8.32
C SER A 26 10.93 5.91 7.67
N TYR A 27 10.46 4.83 8.29
CA TYR A 27 10.66 3.46 7.77
C TYR A 27 9.56 2.48 8.19
N CYS A 28 9.51 1.35 7.50
CA CYS A 28 8.76 0.16 7.90
C CYS A 28 9.69 -1.05 8.08
N THR A 29 9.33 -1.97 8.98
CA THR A 29 10.13 -3.17 9.30
C THR A 29 9.25 -4.31 9.79
N GLY A 30 9.78 -5.53 9.81
CA GLY A 30 9.04 -6.70 10.29
C GLY A 30 8.05 -7.17 9.25
N ILE A 31 8.51 -7.52 8.05
CA ILE A 31 7.62 -8.03 6.98
C ILE A 31 6.86 -9.26 7.51
N THR A 32 5.53 -9.23 7.38
CA THR A 32 4.62 -10.24 7.97
C THR A 32 4.08 -11.23 6.95
N SER A 33 4.21 -10.95 5.66
CA SER A 33 3.80 -11.84 4.60
C SER A 33 5.00 -12.50 3.92
N ILE A 34 4.94 -13.82 3.77
CA ILE A 34 5.94 -14.61 3.05
C ILE A 34 5.97 -14.09 1.59
N GLY A 35 7.13 -13.74 1.06
CA GLY A 35 7.30 -13.37 -0.36
C GLY A 35 7.26 -11.87 -0.70
N GLY A 36 7.08 -10.98 0.27
CA GLY A 36 7.19 -9.53 0.05
C GLY A 36 5.87 -8.87 -0.40
N ASP A 37 5.87 -8.36 -1.64
CA ASP A 37 4.77 -7.57 -2.23
C ASP A 37 3.65 -8.47 -2.76
N HIS A 38 2.40 -8.14 -2.42
CA HIS A 38 1.19 -8.75 -2.95
C HIS A 38 0.53 -7.80 -3.94
N GLY A 39 -0.16 -8.29 -4.95
CA GLY A 39 -0.95 -7.40 -5.78
C GLY A 39 -1.86 -8.10 -6.76
N SER A 40 -2.62 -7.29 -7.50
CA SER A 40 -3.59 -7.75 -8.47
C SER A 40 -3.14 -7.41 -9.90
N GLY A 41 -3.68 -8.13 -10.88
CA GLY A 41 -3.56 -7.76 -12.30
C GLY A 41 -4.19 -6.41 -12.65
N ALA A 42 -4.88 -5.75 -11.71
CA ALA A 42 -5.45 -4.42 -11.87
C ALA A 42 -4.48 -3.28 -11.55
N GLY A 43 -3.27 -3.59 -11.04
CA GLY A 43 -2.22 -2.59 -10.79
C GLY A 43 -2.11 -2.12 -9.34
N GLU A 44 -2.79 -2.78 -8.40
CA GLU A 44 -2.74 -2.47 -6.97
C GLU A 44 -1.83 -3.44 -6.23
N PHE A 45 -0.92 -2.90 -5.42
CA PHE A 45 0.09 -3.68 -4.73
C PHE A 45 0.27 -3.25 -3.28
N PHE A 46 0.60 -4.20 -2.42
CA PHE A 46 0.61 -4.03 -0.98
C PHE A 46 1.77 -4.79 -0.35
N ARG A 47 2.42 -4.17 0.65
CA ARG A 47 3.36 -4.86 1.55
C ARG A 47 2.90 -4.75 3.00
N PHE A 48 2.98 -5.85 3.73
CA PHE A 48 2.52 -5.91 5.12
C PHE A 48 3.70 -5.92 6.10
N TYR A 49 3.66 -5.01 7.08
CA TYR A 49 4.70 -4.86 8.10
C TYR A 49 4.12 -4.96 9.51
N LYS A 50 4.94 -5.42 10.45
CA LYS A 50 4.63 -5.37 11.88
C LYS A 50 4.58 -3.92 12.36
N VAL A 51 5.55 -3.10 11.92
CA VAL A 51 5.74 -1.74 12.43
C VAL A 51 6.18 -0.80 11.31
N CYS A 52 5.64 0.41 11.32
CA CYS A 52 6.22 1.56 10.64
C CYS A 52 6.45 2.69 11.63
N ASN A 53 7.63 3.31 11.58
CA ASN A 53 7.91 4.57 12.24
C ASN A 53 7.80 5.69 11.19
N ILE A 54 6.73 6.49 11.28
CA ILE A 54 6.50 7.62 10.38
C ILE A 54 6.69 8.90 11.18
N ASN A 55 7.69 9.71 10.82
CA ASN A 55 8.00 10.98 11.49
C ASN A 55 8.23 10.87 13.01
N GLY A 56 8.77 9.74 13.50
CA GLY A 56 8.99 9.51 14.93
C GLY A 56 7.80 8.86 15.65
N LYS A 57 6.67 8.64 14.97
CA LYS A 57 5.50 7.96 15.53
C LYS A 57 5.42 6.53 15.04
N GLU A 58 5.21 5.60 15.95
CA GLU A 58 5.06 4.18 15.64
C GLU A 58 3.61 3.81 15.30
N TYR A 59 3.48 2.99 14.26
CA TYR A 59 2.24 2.42 13.77
C TYR A 59 2.43 0.91 13.66
N ASN A 60 1.58 0.13 14.31
CA ASN A 60 1.66 -1.32 14.32
C ASN A 60 0.62 -1.93 13.37
N ASP A 61 0.89 -3.14 12.87
CA ASP A 61 0.02 -3.86 11.93
C ASP A 61 -0.36 -2.98 10.73
N VAL A 62 0.60 -2.90 9.79
CA VAL A 62 0.59 -1.91 8.72
C VAL A 62 0.48 -2.57 7.36
N ALA A 63 -0.39 -2.04 6.50
CA ALA A 63 -0.33 -2.25 5.06
C ALA A 63 0.22 -0.99 4.37
N LEU A 64 1.22 -1.19 3.52
CA LEU A 64 1.74 -0.16 2.62
C LEU A 64 1.22 -0.44 1.22
N GLY A 65 0.32 0.40 0.71
CA GLY A 65 -0.27 0.28 -0.62
C GLY A 65 0.35 1.23 -1.65
N TYR A 66 0.60 0.75 -2.85
CA TYR A 66 1.00 1.57 -4.00
C TYR A 66 0.31 1.02 -5.26
N THR A 67 -0.19 1.95 -6.06
CA THR A 67 -0.93 1.65 -7.29
C THR A 67 -0.17 2.19 -8.49
N TRP A 68 -0.06 1.40 -9.55
CA TRP A 68 0.38 1.86 -10.86
C TRP A 68 -0.81 2.00 -11.81
N GLY A 69 -0.79 3.06 -12.63
CA GLY A 69 -1.77 3.22 -13.69
C GLY A 69 -1.66 2.06 -14.68
N ARG A 70 -2.80 1.48 -15.05
CA ARG A 70 -2.90 0.37 -16.01
C ARG A 70 -2.29 0.71 -17.39
N SER A 71 -2.09 1.99 -17.67
CA SER A 71 -1.50 2.57 -18.88
C SER A 71 0.03 2.68 -18.88
N ASP A 72 0.69 2.54 -17.73
CA ASP A 72 2.04 3.12 -17.58
C ASP A 72 3.16 2.24 -18.15
N ASN A 73 2.86 1.07 -18.74
CA ASN A 73 3.84 0.08 -19.20
C ASN A 73 4.95 -0.20 -18.15
N VAL A 74 4.61 -0.04 -16.86
CA VAL A 74 5.53 -0.27 -15.76
C VAL A 74 5.55 -1.77 -15.50
N ALA A 75 6.74 -2.35 -15.48
CA ALA A 75 6.97 -3.73 -15.08
C ALA A 75 7.07 -3.79 -13.54
N PRO A 76 5.99 -4.06 -12.79
CA PRO A 76 5.97 -3.97 -11.32
C PRO A 76 7.04 -4.87 -10.67
N TYR A 77 7.34 -6.00 -11.29
CA TYR A 77 8.38 -6.94 -10.84
C TYR A 77 9.79 -6.33 -10.78
N LYS A 78 10.09 -5.25 -11.52
CA LYS A 78 11.39 -4.57 -11.47
C LYS A 78 11.59 -3.79 -10.16
N PHE A 79 10.49 -3.51 -9.47
CA PHE A 79 10.49 -2.73 -8.24
C PHE A 79 10.32 -3.60 -7.00
N PHE A 80 9.86 -4.84 -7.18
CA PHE A 80 9.67 -5.79 -6.08
C PHE A 80 10.95 -6.50 -5.73
N ASN A 81 11.29 -6.42 -4.45
CA ASN A 81 12.45 -7.11 -3.96
C ASN A 81 12.10 -8.44 -3.32
N LYS A 82 12.39 -9.53 -4.04
CA LYS A 82 12.15 -10.91 -3.59
C LYS A 82 13.06 -11.36 -2.45
N LYS A 83 14.11 -10.59 -2.12
CA LYS A 83 15.08 -10.92 -1.06
C LYS A 83 14.71 -10.33 0.30
N LEU A 84 13.57 -9.68 0.40
CA LEU A 84 13.12 -9.05 1.64
C LEU A 84 12.88 -10.08 2.76
N LYS A 85 13.46 -9.79 3.92
CA LYS A 85 13.34 -10.59 5.14
C LYS A 85 12.72 -9.76 6.26
N ALA A 86 12.27 -10.42 7.32
CA ALA A 86 11.60 -9.76 8.45
C ALA A 86 12.44 -8.65 9.10
N ASN A 87 13.78 -8.75 9.07
CA ASN A 87 14.69 -7.77 9.65
C ASN A 87 15.06 -6.61 8.71
N HIS A 88 14.66 -6.65 7.44
CA HIS A 88 14.91 -5.57 6.50
C HIS A 88 14.01 -4.37 6.77
N LYS A 89 14.56 -3.19 6.51
CA LYS A 89 13.84 -1.93 6.63
C LYS A 89 13.54 -1.36 5.26
N THR A 90 12.36 -0.79 5.13
CA THR A 90 11.96 -0.02 3.95
C THR A 90 11.88 1.44 4.36
N TYR A 91 12.77 2.26 3.81
CA TYR A 91 12.88 3.68 4.13
C TYR A 91 12.12 4.53 3.12
N PHE A 92 11.29 5.45 3.61
CA PHE A 92 10.61 6.41 2.76
C PHE A 92 11.54 7.55 2.36
N ASN A 93 11.42 8.00 1.11
CA ASN A 93 12.07 9.23 0.69
C ASN A 93 11.45 10.42 1.45
N ALA A 94 12.27 11.34 1.93
CA ALA A 94 11.74 12.54 2.58
C ALA A 94 10.87 13.35 1.60
N GLY A 95 9.74 13.85 2.08
CA GLY A 95 8.76 14.57 1.26
C GLY A 95 7.70 13.66 0.60
N THR A 96 7.82 12.33 0.72
CA THR A 96 6.78 11.42 0.21
C THR A 96 5.48 11.61 0.98
N LYS A 97 4.38 11.79 0.24
CA LYS A 97 3.02 11.90 0.76
C LYS A 97 2.38 10.53 0.89
N LEU A 98 1.86 10.24 2.07
CA LEU A 98 1.15 9.02 2.41
C LEU A 98 -0.30 9.36 2.76
N ASN A 99 -1.25 8.74 2.10
CA ASN A 99 -2.66 8.72 2.51
C ASN A 99 -2.82 7.70 3.63
N PHE A 100 -3.23 8.16 4.81
CA PHE A 100 -3.34 7.35 6.01
C PHE A 100 -4.79 7.04 6.36
N GLU A 101 -5.08 5.76 6.54
CA GLU A 101 -6.38 5.27 6.99
C GLU A 101 -6.20 4.28 8.15
N LYS A 102 -7.13 4.30 9.10
CA LYS A 102 -7.16 3.34 10.21
C LYS A 102 -8.15 2.24 9.92
N ASN A 103 -7.87 1.04 10.41
CA ASN A 103 -8.75 -0.12 10.30
C ASN A 103 -9.19 -0.38 8.85
N TYR A 104 -8.22 -0.34 7.95
CA TYR A 104 -8.45 -0.50 6.52
C TYR A 104 -8.50 -1.98 6.15
N THR A 105 -9.51 -2.38 5.39
CA THR A 105 -9.59 -3.73 4.81
C THR A 105 -8.98 -3.69 3.42
N VAL A 106 -7.86 -4.38 3.27
CA VAL A 106 -7.27 -4.63 1.97
C VAL A 106 -8.03 -5.81 1.34
N GLU A 107 -8.82 -5.51 0.31
CA GLU A 107 -9.40 -6.53 -0.57
C GLU A 107 -8.43 -6.83 -1.70
N MET A 108 -7.98 -8.07 -1.79
CA MET A 108 -7.01 -8.45 -2.81
C MET A 108 -7.61 -9.55 -3.69
N ARG A 109 -8.06 -9.14 -4.88
CA ARG A 109 -8.67 -10.03 -5.89
C ARG A 109 -7.60 -10.50 -6.88
N GLY A 110 -7.44 -11.81 -7.01
CA GLY A 110 -6.54 -12.42 -8.00
C GLY A 110 -5.05 -12.25 -7.67
N ILE A 111 -4.69 -12.43 -6.41
CA ILE A 111 -3.29 -12.31 -5.96
C ILE A 111 -2.47 -13.49 -6.45
N GLY A 112 -1.19 -13.27 -6.67
CA GLY A 112 -0.20 -14.32 -6.50
C GLY A 112 1.13 -13.89 -5.95
N TYR A 113 2.05 -14.85 -5.79
CA TYR A 113 3.46 -14.57 -5.55
C TYR A 113 4.16 -14.38 -6.90
N SER A 114 5.12 -13.45 -6.99
CA SER A 114 5.92 -13.28 -8.22
C SER A 114 6.83 -14.49 -8.43
N LYS A 115 6.43 -15.46 -9.27
CA LYS A 115 7.22 -16.68 -9.52
C LYS A 115 8.32 -16.52 -10.59
N SER A 116 8.24 -15.55 -11.51
CA SER A 116 9.24 -15.37 -12.57
C SER A 116 9.35 -13.90 -13.05
N SER A 117 10.26 -13.63 -13.99
CA SER A 117 10.45 -12.37 -14.72
C SER A 117 9.26 -11.99 -15.63
N GLU A 118 8.32 -12.91 -15.84
CA GLU A 118 7.21 -12.78 -16.78
C GLU A 118 5.89 -12.85 -16.02
N LEU A 119 5.52 -11.78 -15.30
CA LEU A 119 4.17 -11.48 -14.78
C LEU A 119 3.31 -12.67 -14.26
N GLY A 120 3.95 -13.75 -13.81
CA GLY A 120 3.28 -14.92 -13.29
C GLY A 120 3.01 -14.71 -11.82
N PHE A 121 1.87 -14.10 -11.53
CA PHE A 121 1.28 -14.16 -10.20
C PHE A 121 0.56 -15.50 -10.10
N GLU A 122 0.99 -16.37 -9.18
CA GLU A 122 0.24 -17.59 -8.85
C GLU A 122 -1.11 -17.21 -8.24
N ASN A 123 -2.21 -17.31 -8.98
CA ASN A 123 -3.53 -16.98 -8.44
C ASN A 123 -3.83 -17.82 -7.18
N VAL A 124 -3.66 -17.24 -5.99
CA VAL A 124 -3.95 -17.83 -4.68
C VAL A 124 -5.40 -17.59 -4.25
N GLY A 125 -6.23 -17.05 -5.14
CA GLY A 125 -7.63 -16.76 -4.89
C GLY A 125 -7.88 -15.36 -4.34
N PHE A 126 -8.95 -15.24 -3.55
CA PHE A 126 -9.37 -14.02 -2.87
C PHE A 126 -8.85 -14.01 -1.45
N PHE A 127 -8.28 -12.89 -1.03
CA PHE A 127 -7.85 -12.68 0.35
C PHE A 127 -8.26 -11.29 0.81
N GLU A 128 -8.80 -11.24 2.02
CA GLU A 128 -9.08 -10.00 2.73
C GLU A 128 -8.24 -9.97 4.00
N LYS A 129 -7.66 -8.80 4.26
CA LYS A 129 -6.98 -8.53 5.53
C LYS A 129 -7.28 -7.13 5.99
N THR A 130 -7.88 -7.04 7.17
CA THR A 130 -7.97 -5.80 7.91
C THR A 130 -6.65 -5.55 8.63
N VAL A 131 -6.10 -4.36 8.43
CA VAL A 131 -4.93 -3.85 9.17
C VAL A 131 -5.33 -2.66 10.03
N LYS A 132 -4.67 -2.49 11.16
CA LYS A 132 -4.89 -1.30 12.02
C LYS A 132 -4.52 -0.01 11.31
N ASN A 133 -3.49 -0.03 10.46
CA ASN A 133 -2.96 1.17 9.81
C ASN A 133 -2.66 0.90 8.34
N TYR A 134 -3.21 1.72 7.45
CA TYR A 134 -2.91 1.71 6.04
C TYR A 134 -2.20 2.99 5.63
N PHE A 135 -1.15 2.87 4.84
CA PHE A 135 -0.49 3.97 4.16
C PHE A 135 -0.50 3.70 2.66
N GLY A 136 -1.31 4.46 1.92
CA GLY A 136 -1.27 4.50 0.46
C GLY A 136 -0.36 5.61 -0.02
N PHE A 137 0.37 5.43 -1.12
CA PHE A 137 0.99 6.57 -1.77
C PHE A 137 -0.04 7.32 -2.61
N GLU A 138 0.07 8.65 -2.70
CA GLU A 138 -0.77 9.45 -3.59
C GLU A 138 -0.64 8.91 -5.03
N ALA A 139 -1.73 8.62 -5.72
CA ALA A 139 -1.71 8.04 -7.07
C ALA A 139 -1.03 9.00 -8.06
N ALA A 140 0.28 8.84 -8.27
CA ALA A 140 1.07 9.70 -9.12
C ALA A 140 2.11 8.85 -9.87
N ASP A 141 1.76 8.38 -11.07
CA ASP A 141 2.65 7.92 -12.15
C ASP A 141 4.04 7.43 -11.69
N TYR A 142 4.07 6.43 -10.80
CA TYR A 142 5.31 6.05 -10.13
C TYR A 142 6.23 5.32 -11.10
N LYS A 143 7.03 6.06 -11.88
CA LYS A 143 8.17 5.49 -12.63
C LYS A 143 9.23 4.87 -11.71
N LYS A 144 9.19 5.20 -10.41
CA LYS A 144 10.05 4.69 -9.35
C LYS A 144 9.28 4.64 -8.02
N LEU A 145 9.60 3.65 -7.19
CA LEU A 145 9.06 3.57 -5.83
C LEU A 145 9.53 4.77 -4.97
N PRO A 146 8.63 5.33 -4.14
CA PRO A 146 8.95 6.43 -3.21
C PRO A 146 9.62 5.94 -1.91
N PHE A 147 10.21 4.74 -1.94
CA PHE A 147 10.94 4.14 -0.84
C PHE A 147 12.10 3.29 -1.36
N THR A 148 13.04 2.98 -0.47
CA THR A 148 14.19 2.12 -0.73
C THR A 148 14.28 1.04 0.34
N ASP A 149 14.58 -0.19 -0.08
CA ASP A 149 14.77 -1.32 0.82
C ASP A 149 16.25 -1.43 1.26
N GLU A 150 16.51 -1.49 2.56
CA GLU A 150 17.83 -1.82 3.12
C GLU A 150 18.00 -3.34 3.10
N ILE A 151 18.78 -3.82 2.12
CA ILE A 151 19.09 -5.23 1.95
C ILE A 151 20.58 -5.36 2.24
N LYS A 152 20.90 -5.96 3.38
CA LYS A 152 22.27 -6.31 3.75
C LYS A 152 22.69 -7.60 3.06
#